data_AF-A0A370L0V1-F1
#
_entry.id   AF-A0A370L0V1-F1
#
_cell.length_a   1.000
_cell.length_b   1.000
_cell.length_c   1.000
_cell.angle_alpha   90.00
_cell.angle_beta   90.00
_cell.angle_gamma   90.00
#
_symmetry.space_group_name_H-M   'P 1'
#
loop_
_entity.id
_entity.type
_entity.pdbx_description
1 polymer ?
#
loop_
_entity_poly.entity_id
_entity_poly.type
_entity_poly.pdbx_seq_one_letter_code
_entity_poly.pdbx_strand_id
1 'polypeptide(L)' 'MRDGRERRLERALFAIFVEAAGALIGQLVAAGIDDPADIARRLNRRGFPCWGRPRWSAGAVSMVLRRKAWLDARA' A
#
# COMPACT_ATOMS: atom_id res chain seq x y z
N MET A 1 -15.53 -21.71 7.49
CA MET A 1 -15.94 -20.30 7.71
C MET A 1 -14.86 -19.62 8.55
N ARG A 2 -14.18 -18.56 8.08
CA ARG A 2 -13.22 -17.81 8.94
C ARG A 2 -13.95 -17.22 10.15
N ASP A 3 -13.32 -17.15 11.33
CA ASP A 3 -13.90 -16.53 12.52
C ASP A 3 -14.14 -15.02 12.23
N GLY A 4 -15.22 -14.43 12.75
CA GLY A 4 -15.47 -12.99 12.67
C GLY A 4 -14.35 -12.15 13.29
N ARG A 5 -13.64 -12.68 14.28
CA ARG A 5 -12.45 -12.04 14.87
C ARG A 5 -11.27 -12.01 13.90
N GLU A 6 -11.00 -13.12 13.20
CA GLU A 6 -9.95 -13.23 12.19
C GLU A 6 -10.14 -12.19 11.08
N ARG A 7 -11.38 -12.05 10.58
CA ARG A 7 -11.72 -11.01 9.57
C ARG A 7 -11.55 -9.59 10.07
N ARG A 8 -11.70 -9.32 11.37
CA ARG A 8 -11.44 -7.99 11.94
C ARG A 8 -9.94 -7.72 12.02
N LEU A 9 -9.17 -8.70 12.47
CA LEU A 9 -7.71 -8.59 12.53
C LEU A 9 -7.11 -8.38 11.14
N GLU A 10 -7.52 -9.17 10.14
CA GLU A 10 -7.05 -9.03 8.76
C GLU A 10 -7.34 -7.63 8.20
N ARG A 11 -8.50 -7.05 8.51
CA ARG A 11 -8.85 -5.67 8.13
C ARG A 11 -7.99 -4.62 8.83
N ALA A 12 -7.70 -4.81 10.12
CA ALA A 12 -6.84 -3.90 10.87
C ALA A 12 -5.40 -3.92 10.35
N LEU A 13 -4.85 -5.12 10.12
CA LEU A 13 -3.52 -5.30 9.55
C LEU A 13 -3.43 -4.72 8.13
N PHE A 14 -4.45 -4.91 7.32
CA PHE A 14 -4.50 -4.30 5.99
C PHE A 14 -4.54 -2.77 6.06
N ALA A 15 -5.24 -2.18 7.02
CA ALA A 15 -5.25 -0.73 7.23
C ALA A 15 -3.86 -0.20 7.59
N ILE A 16 -3.16 -0.86 8.53
CA ILE A 16 -1.78 -0.53 8.91
C ILE A 16 -0.85 -0.62 7.70
N PHE A 17 -0.99 -1.67 6.88
CA PHE A 17 -0.23 -1.81 5.64
C PHE A 17 -0.46 -0.62 4.70
N VAL A 18 -1.72 -0.23 4.46
CA VAL A 18 -2.05 0.89 3.56
C VAL A 18 -1.46 2.19 4.06
N GLU A 19 -1.51 2.44 5.37
CA GLU A 19 -0.97 3.65 5.96
C GLU A 19 0.56 3.72 5.79
N ALA A 20 1.26 2.66 6.19
CA ALA A 20 2.72 2.59 6.10
C ALA A 20 3.20 2.62 4.64
N ALA A 21 2.59 1.82 3.77
CA ALA A 21 2.93 1.81 2.35
C ALA A 21 2.58 3.14 1.67
N GLY A 22 1.44 3.74 2.01
CA GLY A 22 1.02 5.02 1.47
C GLY A 22 1.98 6.15 1.82
N ALA A 23 2.50 6.17 3.06
CA ALA A 23 3.52 7.13 3.47
C ALA A 23 4.82 6.95 2.66
N LEU A 24 5.30 5.71 2.51
CA LEU A 24 6.51 5.41 1.72
C LEU A 24 6.35 5.78 0.24
N ILE A 25 5.20 5.45 -0.37
CA ILE A 25 4.90 5.81 -1.75
C ILE A 25 4.81 7.34 -1.87
N GLY A 26 4.17 8.01 -0.89
CA GLY A 26 4.09 9.47 -0.84
C GLY A 26 5.46 10.15 -0.84
N GLN A 27 6.45 9.59 -0.14
CA GLN A 27 7.83 10.10 -0.17
C GLN A 27 8.47 9.98 -1.56
N LEU A 28 8.19 8.90 -2.30
CA LEU A 28 8.67 8.76 -3.69
C LEU A 28 8.01 9.77 -4.61
N VAL A 29 6.70 9.98 -4.46
CA VAL A 29 5.94 10.98 -5.24
C VAL A 29 6.45 12.39 -4.94
N ALA A 30 6.68 12.73 -3.67
CA ALA A 30 7.24 14.02 -3.28
C ALA A 30 8.65 14.26 -3.84
N ALA A 31 9.40 13.18 -4.13
CA ALA A 31 10.69 13.24 -4.82
C ALA A 31 10.57 13.26 -6.37
N GLY A 32 9.37 13.43 -6.92
CA GLY A 32 9.10 13.50 -8.35
C GLY A 32 8.98 12.14 -9.05
N ILE A 33 8.82 11.04 -8.31
CA ILE A 33 8.63 9.70 -8.87
C ILE A 33 7.14 9.35 -8.77
N ASP A 34 6.39 9.61 -9.83
CA ASP A 34 4.93 9.49 -9.86
C ASP A 34 4.40 8.32 -10.71
N ASP A 35 5.22 7.75 -11.60
CA ASP A 35 4.86 6.53 -12.35
C ASP A 35 4.67 5.33 -11.40
N PRO A 36 3.45 4.75 -11.30
CA PRO A 36 3.19 3.60 -10.44
C PRO A 36 4.05 2.37 -10.78
N ALA A 37 4.43 2.19 -12.05
CA ALA A 37 5.32 1.09 -12.43
C ALA A 37 6.75 1.31 -11.93
N ASP A 38 7.27 2.54 -12.01
CA ASP A 38 8.58 2.87 -11.46
C ASP A 38 8.61 2.76 -9.93
N ILE A 39 7.57 3.24 -9.25
CA ILE A 39 7.40 3.06 -7.81
C ILE A 39 7.44 1.57 -7.45
N ALA A 40 6.64 0.73 -8.14
CA ALA A 40 6.63 -0.71 -7.89
C ALA A 40 8.03 -1.34 -8.08
N ARG A 41 8.76 -0.97 -9.13
CA ARG A 41 10.15 -1.43 -9.35
C ARG A 41 11.06 -1.02 -8.19
N ARG A 42 10.95 0.22 -7.72
CA ARG A 42 11.76 0.77 -6.62
C ARG A 42 11.47 0.09 -5.29
N LEU A 43 10.21 -0.21 -4.99
CA LEU A 43 9.79 -0.94 -3.80
C LEU A 43 10.32 -2.37 -3.83
N ASN A 44 10.12 -3.05 -4.97
CA ASN A 44 10.61 -4.41 -5.19
C ASN A 44 12.14 -4.52 -5.11
N ARG A 45 12.88 -3.55 -5.66
CA ARG A 45 14.35 -3.51 -5.60
C ARG A 45 14.87 -3.38 -4.18
N ARG A 46 14.13 -2.68 -3.31
CA ARG A 46 14.46 -2.49 -1.89
C ARG A 46 13.94 -3.62 -0.99
N GLY A 47 13.22 -4.60 -1.55
CA GLY A 47 12.72 -5.75 -0.80
C GLY A 47 11.49 -5.46 0.07
N PHE A 48 10.75 -4.37 -0.18
CA PHE A 48 9.55 -4.08 0.60
C PHE A 48 8.45 -5.13 0.35
N PRO A 49 7.86 -5.72 1.41
CA PRO A 49 6.80 -6.70 1.25
C PRO A 49 5.52 -6.05 0.70
N CYS A 50 4.78 -6.80 -0.12
CA CYS A 50 3.47 -6.40 -0.64
C CYS A 50 2.37 -7.25 0.02
N TRP A 51 1.27 -6.63 0.41
CA TRP A 51 0.15 -7.35 1.02
C TRP A 51 -0.46 -8.37 0.07
N GLY A 52 -0.53 -9.63 0.50
CA GLY A 52 -1.18 -10.72 -0.23
C GLY A 52 -0.58 -11.04 -1.61
N ARG A 53 0.61 -10.49 -1.94
CA ARG A 53 1.28 -10.68 -3.23
C ARG A 53 2.79 -10.80 -3.02
N PRO A 54 3.48 -11.60 -3.85
CA PRO A 54 4.93 -11.77 -3.72
C PRO A 54 5.73 -10.51 -4.07
N ARG A 55 5.16 -9.62 -4.92
CA ARG A 55 5.82 -8.40 -5.40
C ARG A 55 4.81 -7.28 -5.61
N TRP A 56 5.31 -6.04 -5.57
CA TRP A 56 4.59 -4.86 -5.98
C TRP A 56 4.33 -4.85 -7.48
N SER A 57 3.14 -4.39 -7.87
CA SER A 57 2.76 -4.06 -9.24
C SER A 57 2.23 -2.63 -9.30
N ALA A 58 2.17 -2.04 -10.49
CA ALA A 58 1.56 -0.72 -10.68
C ALA A 58 0.13 -0.66 -10.10
N GLY A 59 -0.68 -1.69 -10.33
CA GLY A 59 -2.04 -1.77 -9.77
C GLY A 59 -2.06 -1.82 -8.24
N ALA A 60 -1.09 -2.47 -7.59
CA ALA A 60 -0.97 -2.46 -6.13
C ALA A 60 -0.61 -1.07 -5.59
N VAL A 61 0.30 -0.36 -6.27
CA VAL A 61 0.67 1.03 -5.94
C VAL A 61 -0.55 1.95 -6.07
N SER A 62 -1.27 1.89 -7.20
CA SER A 62 -2.48 2.71 -7.43
C SER A 62 -3.57 2.42 -6.42
N MET A 63 -3.73 1.16 -6.00
CA MET A 63 -4.68 0.78 -4.95
C MET A 63 -4.33 1.44 -3.61
N VAL A 64 -3.07 1.37 -3.20
CA VAL A 64 -2.62 2.00 -1.95
C VAL A 64 -2.81 3.52 -2.00
N LEU A 65 -2.40 4.18 -3.09
CA LEU A 65 -2.58 5.61 -3.28
C LEU A 65 -4.06 6.03 -3.18
N ARG A 66 -4.95 5.34 -3.90
CA ARG A 66 -6.39 5.60 -3.84
C ARG A 66 -6.95 5.39 -2.43
N ARG A 67 -6.50 4.37 -1.73
CA ARG A 67 -6.98 4.05 -0.38
C ARG A 67 -6.47 5.06 0.66
N LYS A 68 -5.21 5.49 0.54
CA LYS A 68 -4.59 6.54 1.36
C LYS A 68 -5.34 7.86 1.20
N ALA A 69 -5.59 8.29 -0.04
CA ALA A 69 -6.36 9.50 -0.32
C ALA A 69 -7.78 9.48 0.30
N TRP A 70 -8.45 8.31 0.26
CA TRP A 70 -9.75 8.15 0.92
C TRP A 70 -9.67 8.21 2.45
N LEU A 71 -8.59 7.70 3.06
CA LEU A 71 -8.39 7.78 4.50
C LEU A 71 -8.09 9.22 4.94
N ASP A 72 -7.23 9.91 4.19
CA ASP A 72 -6.85 11.29 4.48
C ASP A 72 -8.03 12.25 4.35
N ALA A 73 -8.96 11.99 3.43
CA ALA A 73 -10.21 12.77 3.29
C ALA A 73 -11.23 12.56 4.43
N ARG A 74 -10.99 11.61 5.33
CA ARG A 74 -11.89 11.26 6.45
C ARG A 74 -11.29 11.57 7.82
N ALA A 75 -10.02 11.97 7.86
CA ALA A 75 -9.31 12.42 9.06
C ALA A 75 -9.55 13.92 9.25
#